data_AF-A0A853INS3-F1
#
_entry.id   AF-A0A853INS3-F1
#
_cell.length_a   1.000
_cell.length_b   1.000
_cell.length_c   1.000
_cell.angle_alpha   90.00
_cell.angle_beta   90.00
_cell.angle_gamma   90.00
#
_symmetry.space_group_name_H-M   'P 1'
#
loop_
_entity.id
_entity.type
_entity.pdbx_description
1 polymer ?
#
loop_
_entity_poly.entity_id
_entity_poly.type
_entity_poly.pdbx_seq_one_letter_code
_entity_poly.pdbx_strand_id
1 'polypeptide(L)'
;MTEAATPTESPLTLEAVQAKFEAWRQRPGKRQPFPKAYWRDVIALQEYYKISKILSTLRISHAQLRVQEQRLNGKAKSTERAVPPANEFIKVDFSGETAKSSATESCLPETLSVELTRPDGTVLKVSAISSQAVDALITRFIA
;
A
#
# COMPACT_ATOMS: atom_id res chain seq x y z
N MET A 1 16.22 -56.33 -5.50
CA MET A 1 15.68 -55.41 -4.47
C MET A 1 16.49 -54.13 -4.55
N THR A 2 15.95 -53.10 -5.20
CA THR A 2 16.59 -51.78 -5.26
C THR A 2 15.50 -50.76 -5.03
N GLU A 3 15.53 -50.21 -3.81
CA GLU A 3 14.60 -49.27 -3.23
C GLU A 3 14.76 -47.92 -3.93
N ALA A 4 13.74 -47.52 -4.69
CA ALA A 4 13.64 -46.19 -5.27
C ALA A 4 13.23 -45.22 -4.16
N ALA A 5 14.23 -44.56 -3.55
CA ALA A 5 14.00 -43.47 -2.62
C ALA A 5 13.33 -42.30 -3.36
N THR A 6 12.03 -42.12 -3.12
CA THR A 6 11.30 -40.92 -3.51
C THR A 6 11.82 -39.74 -2.68
N PRO A 7 12.19 -38.60 -3.28
CA PRO A 7 12.56 -37.42 -2.51
C PRO A 7 11.30 -36.92 -1.82
N THR A 8 11.24 -37.09 -0.50
CA THR A 8 10.16 -36.54 0.32
C THR A 8 10.31 -35.02 0.31
N GLU A 9 9.59 -34.36 -0.59
CA GLU A 9 9.31 -32.93 -0.52
C GLU A 9 8.65 -32.66 0.83
N SER A 10 9.46 -32.21 1.79
CA SER A 10 8.95 -31.88 3.11
C SER A 10 7.97 -30.72 2.95
N PRO A 11 6.71 -30.86 3.40
CA PRO A 11 5.73 -29.80 3.26
C PRO A 11 6.27 -28.53 3.93
N LEU A 12 6.14 -27.40 3.24
CA LEU A 12 6.64 -26.13 3.73
C LEU A 12 5.81 -25.71 4.94
N THR A 13 6.31 -25.97 6.16
CA THR A 13 5.58 -25.72 7.39
C THR A 13 5.79 -24.29 7.89
N LEU A 14 4.75 -23.76 8.54
CA LEU A 14 4.75 -22.41 9.13
C LEU A 14 5.94 -22.20 10.09
N GLU A 15 6.25 -23.21 10.90
CA GLU A 15 7.31 -23.18 11.91
C GLU A 15 8.71 -23.14 11.27
N ALA A 16 8.93 -23.90 10.20
CA ALA A 16 10.20 -23.89 9.47
C ALA A 16 10.48 -22.51 8.86
N VAL A 17 9.47 -21.86 8.29
CA VAL A 17 9.61 -20.49 7.78
C VAL A 17 9.81 -19.48 8.91
N GLN A 18 9.09 -19.63 10.04
CA GLN A 18 9.30 -18.79 11.22
C GLN A 18 10.74 -18.84 11.72
N ALA A 19 11.33 -20.03 11.83
CA ALA A 19 12.72 -20.21 12.25
C ALA A 19 13.69 -19.49 11.32
N LYS A 20 13.48 -19.53 10.00
CA LYS A 20 14.29 -18.76 9.03
C LYS A 20 14.19 -17.26 9.29
N PHE A 21 12.98 -16.74 9.47
CA PHE A 21 12.75 -15.32 9.73
C PHE A 21 13.39 -14.85 11.04
N GLU A 22 13.34 -15.68 12.07
CA GLU A 22 13.94 -15.39 13.37
C GLU A 22 15.46 -15.41 13.30
N ALA A 23 16.05 -16.43 12.66
CA ALA A 23 17.48 -16.50 12.41
C ALA A 23 17.99 -15.29 11.60
N TRP A 24 17.20 -14.81 10.63
CA TRP A 24 17.53 -13.59 9.89
C TRP A 24 17.53 -12.34 10.77
N ARG A 25 16.58 -12.21 11.70
CA ARG A 25 16.51 -11.08 12.63
C ARG A 25 17.63 -11.08 13.66
N GLN A 26 18.12 -12.25 14.05
CA GLN A 26 19.21 -12.41 15.04
C GLN A 26 20.60 -12.16 14.44
N ARG A 27 20.73 -11.93 13.14
CA ARG A 27 22.03 -11.64 12.51
C ARG A 27 22.59 -10.30 13.03
N PRO A 28 23.80 -10.28 13.61
CA PRO A 28 24.43 -9.03 14.04
C PRO A 28 24.78 -8.17 12.81
N GLY A 29 24.26 -6.94 12.76
CA GLY A 29 24.51 -6.00 11.66
C GLY A 29 23.36 -5.03 11.41
N LYS A 30 23.47 -4.24 10.32
CA LYS A 30 22.37 -3.36 9.87
C LYS A 30 21.16 -4.23 9.47
N ARG A 31 19.97 -3.88 9.96
CA ARG A 31 18.71 -4.54 9.58
C ARG A 31 18.52 -4.45 8.07
N GLN A 32 18.75 -5.56 7.37
CA GLN A 32 18.54 -5.67 5.94
C GLN A 32 17.14 -6.22 5.63
N PRO A 33 16.55 -5.80 4.50
CA PRO A 33 15.29 -6.37 4.05
C PRO A 33 15.42 -7.89 3.86
N PHE A 34 14.32 -8.62 4.12
CA PHE A 34 14.29 -10.06 3.91
C PHE A 34 14.55 -10.40 2.42
N PRO A 35 15.38 -11.42 2.13
CA PRO A 35 15.64 -11.84 0.76
C PRO A 35 14.37 -12.30 0.03
N LYS A 36 14.34 -12.15 -1.30
CA LYS A 36 13.18 -12.54 -2.15
C LYS A 36 12.75 -14.01 -1.95
N ALA A 37 13.70 -14.90 -1.68
CA ALA A 37 13.41 -16.31 -1.42
C ALA A 37 12.50 -16.51 -0.21
N TYR A 38 12.67 -15.70 0.85
CA TYR A 38 11.84 -15.79 2.06
C TYR A 38 10.39 -15.42 1.74
N TRP A 39 10.19 -14.41 0.90
CA TRP A 39 8.86 -13.99 0.49
C TRP A 39 8.15 -15.01 -0.39
N ARG A 40 8.88 -15.80 -1.19
CA ARG A 40 8.29 -16.92 -1.93
C ARG A 40 7.77 -18.01 -0.99
N ASP A 41 8.54 -18.36 0.03
CA ASP A 41 8.13 -19.29 1.08
C ASP A 41 6.84 -18.79 1.78
N VAL A 42 6.74 -17.48 2.08
CA VAL A 42 5.53 -16.89 2.68
C VAL A 42 4.32 -16.95 1.73
N ILE A 43 4.51 -16.73 0.44
CA ILE A 43 3.43 -16.81 -0.55
C ILE A 43 2.95 -18.25 -0.70
N ALA A 44 3.86 -19.22 -0.76
CA ALA A 44 3.51 -20.64 -0.80
C ALA A 44 2.71 -21.09 0.44
N LEU A 45 3.01 -20.53 1.63
CA LEU A 45 2.24 -20.82 2.85
C LEU A 45 0.78 -20.37 2.78
N GLN A 46 0.41 -19.43 1.91
CA GLN A 46 -0.97 -18.95 1.78
C GLN A 46 -1.92 -20.02 1.26
N GLU A 47 -1.41 -21.03 0.54
CA GLU A 47 -2.20 -22.16 0.06
C GLU A 47 -2.67 -23.05 1.22
N TYR A 48 -1.92 -23.08 2.33
CA TYR A 48 -2.13 -24.01 3.43
C TYR A 48 -2.62 -23.35 4.73
N TYR A 49 -2.37 -22.05 4.91
CA TYR A 49 -2.69 -21.33 6.14
C TYR A 49 -3.40 -20.00 5.87
N LYS A 50 -4.29 -19.61 6.79
CA LYS A 50 -4.92 -18.28 6.76
C LYS A 50 -3.87 -17.19 6.87
N ILE A 51 -4.00 -16.15 6.05
CA ILE A 51 -3.10 -14.99 6.01
C ILE A 51 -2.88 -14.40 7.41
N SER A 52 -3.94 -14.20 8.21
CA SER A 52 -3.81 -13.67 9.57
C SER A 52 -2.91 -14.52 10.48
N LYS A 53 -2.94 -15.85 10.31
CA LYS A 53 -2.05 -16.77 11.05
C LYS A 53 -0.60 -16.59 10.59
N ILE A 54 -0.37 -16.53 9.28
CA ILE A 54 0.95 -16.30 8.69
C ILE A 54 1.56 -14.98 9.16
N LEU A 55 0.79 -13.88 9.08
CA LEU A 55 1.27 -12.55 9.47
C LEU A 55 1.61 -12.46 10.96
N SER A 56 0.76 -13.04 11.82
CA SER A 56 0.98 -13.09 13.26
C SER A 56 2.23 -13.89 13.61
N THR A 57 2.37 -15.10 13.06
CA THR A 57 3.48 -16.00 13.36
C THR A 57 4.81 -15.47 12.81
N LEU A 58 4.82 -14.95 11.57
CA LEU A 58 6.04 -14.42 10.96
C LEU A 58 6.36 -13.00 11.41
N ARG A 59 5.49 -12.32 12.15
CA ARG A 59 5.62 -10.92 12.62
C ARG A 59 5.93 -9.95 11.46
N ILE A 60 5.14 -10.06 10.39
CA ILE A 60 5.20 -9.21 9.19
C ILE A 60 3.86 -8.48 9.03
N SER A 61 3.88 -7.28 8.44
CA SER A 61 2.64 -6.55 8.20
C SER A 61 1.97 -6.95 6.89
N HIS A 62 0.65 -6.81 6.83
CA HIS A 62 -0.12 -7.05 5.61
C HIS A 62 0.36 -6.17 4.44
N ALA A 63 0.76 -4.92 4.72
CA ALA A 63 1.32 -4.02 3.73
C ALA A 63 2.65 -4.53 3.16
N GLN A 64 3.53 -5.10 3.99
CA GLN A 64 4.79 -5.68 3.54
C GLN A 64 4.56 -6.88 2.61
N LEU A 65 3.61 -7.75 2.97
CA LEU A 65 3.24 -8.90 2.14
C LEU A 65 2.74 -8.47 0.76
N ARG A 66 1.76 -7.54 0.72
CA ARG A 66 1.18 -7.03 -0.53
C ARG A 66 2.22 -6.41 -1.47
N VAL A 67 3.15 -5.62 -0.93
CA VAL A 67 4.23 -5.01 -1.72
C VAL A 67 5.15 -6.09 -2.32
N GLN A 68 5.41 -7.16 -1.58
CA GLN A 68 6.31 -8.22 -2.03
C GLN A 68 5.64 -9.15 -3.04
N GLU A 69 4.35 -9.44 -2.88
CA GLU A 69 3.56 -10.14 -3.90
C GLU A 69 3.56 -9.38 -5.23
N GLN A 70 3.35 -8.07 -5.21
CA GLN A 70 3.41 -7.24 -6.42
C GLN A 70 4.80 -7.29 -7.09
N ARG A 71 5.87 -7.26 -6.28
CA ARG A 71 7.25 -7.34 -6.76
C ARG A 71 7.63 -8.71 -7.31
N LEU A 72 7.05 -9.79 -6.78
CA LEU A 72 7.35 -11.17 -7.19
C LEU A 72 6.52 -11.60 -8.41
N ASN A 73 5.26 -11.20 -8.50
CA ASN A 73 4.35 -11.57 -9.59
C ASN A 73 4.56 -10.75 -10.87
N GLY A 74 5.66 -10.00 -11.00
CA GLY A 74 5.96 -9.24 -12.22
C GLY A 74 5.00 -8.08 -12.50
N LYS A 75 3.97 -7.85 -11.67
CA LYS A 75 3.21 -6.59 -11.61
C LYS A 75 4.02 -5.46 -10.93
N ALA A 76 5.34 -5.57 -10.98
CA ALA A 76 6.19 -4.42 -10.97
C ALA A 76 5.86 -3.64 -12.25
N LYS A 77 4.90 -2.71 -12.16
CA LYS A 77 5.29 -1.35 -12.56
C LYS A 77 6.52 -1.11 -11.72
N SER A 78 7.70 -1.31 -12.32
CA SER A 78 8.92 -0.75 -11.79
C SER A 78 8.56 0.69 -11.53
N THR A 79 8.27 1.02 -10.28
CA THR A 79 8.90 2.19 -9.71
C THR A 79 10.38 1.83 -9.68
N GLU A 80 10.99 1.88 -10.88
CA GLU A 80 12.18 2.66 -11.06
C GLU A 80 11.99 3.83 -10.12
N ARG A 81 12.97 4.03 -9.25
CA ARG A 81 13.05 5.21 -8.42
C ARG A 81 13.25 6.38 -9.39
N ALA A 82 12.22 6.68 -10.19
CA ALA A 82 11.94 7.99 -10.67
C ALA A 82 12.10 8.81 -9.42
N VAL A 83 13.16 9.63 -9.44
CA VAL A 83 13.23 10.85 -8.67
C VAL A 83 11.78 11.27 -8.45
N PRO A 84 11.27 11.27 -7.20
CA PRO A 84 9.87 11.60 -6.97
C PRO A 84 9.60 12.85 -7.81
N PRO A 85 8.63 12.84 -8.75
CA PRO A 85 8.36 14.01 -9.57
C PRO A 85 8.23 15.14 -8.56
N ALA A 86 9.19 16.06 -8.62
CA ALA A 86 9.51 16.98 -7.54
C ALA A 86 8.20 17.54 -7.04
N ASN A 87 7.78 17.13 -5.82
CA ASN A 87 6.42 17.30 -5.30
C ASN A 87 5.78 18.52 -5.95
N GLU A 88 5.02 18.29 -7.03
CA GLU A 88 4.58 19.39 -7.86
C GLU A 88 3.49 20.04 -7.03
N PHE A 89 3.88 21.08 -6.31
CA PHE A 89 2.98 21.87 -5.51
C PHE A 89 2.01 22.51 -6.49
N ILE A 90 0.87 21.85 -6.68
CA ILE A 90 -0.27 22.43 -7.40
C ILE A 90 -0.78 23.53 -6.50
N LYS A 91 -0.33 24.75 -6.76
CA LYS A 91 -0.84 25.95 -6.12
C LYS A 91 -2.31 26.08 -6.51
N VAL A 92 -3.21 25.78 -5.58
CA VAL A 92 -4.63 26.04 -5.74
C VAL A 92 -4.86 27.47 -5.27
N ASP A 93 -4.85 28.41 -6.21
CA ASP A 93 -5.23 29.78 -5.94
C ASP A 93 -6.75 29.83 -5.74
N PHE A 94 -7.19 29.81 -4.48
CA PHE A 94 -8.55 30.20 -4.10
C PHE A 94 -8.67 31.72 -4.17
N SER A 95 -8.41 32.31 -5.35
CA SER A 95 -8.78 33.70 -5.59
C SER A 95 -10.29 33.72 -5.69
N GLY A 96 -10.94 33.95 -4.55
CA GLY A 96 -12.37 34.15 -4.48
C GLY A 96 -12.78 35.23 -5.47
N GLU A 97 -13.59 34.84 -6.46
CA GLU A 97 -14.54 35.77 -7.04
C GLU A 97 -15.55 36.08 -5.94
N THR A 98 -15.25 37.09 -5.12
CA THR A 98 -16.26 37.85 -4.43
C THR A 98 -17.05 38.63 -5.49
N ALA A 99 -17.87 37.92 -6.26
CA ALA A 99 -18.99 38.53 -6.95
C ALA A 99 -19.92 39.02 -5.85
N LYS A 100 -19.98 40.35 -5.70
CA LYS A 100 -21.03 41.02 -4.95
C LYS A 100 -22.38 40.60 -5.53
N SER A 101 -23.00 39.59 -4.94
CA SER A 101 -24.45 39.44 -5.02
C SER A 101 -25.00 39.80 -3.65
N SER A 102 -25.65 40.95 -3.62
CA SER A 102 -26.47 41.43 -2.53
C SER A 102 -27.55 40.43 -2.14
N ALA A 103 -27.93 40.51 -0.86
CA ALA A 103 -29.16 40.02 -0.23
C ALA A 103 -29.09 38.65 0.47
N THR A 104 -28.99 38.77 1.80
CA THR A 104 -29.87 38.10 2.78
C THR A 104 -30.02 36.58 2.66
N GLU A 105 -29.19 35.84 3.39
CA GLU A 105 -29.62 35.03 4.55
C GLU A 105 -28.42 34.27 5.12
N SER A 106 -28.40 34.16 6.44
CA SER A 106 -27.36 33.50 7.23
C SER A 106 -27.20 32.04 6.83
N CYS A 107 -26.12 31.70 6.14
CA CYS A 107 -25.63 30.33 6.09
C CYS A 107 -24.13 30.34 6.33
N LEU A 108 -23.69 29.64 7.37
CA LEU A 108 -22.26 29.40 7.63
C LEU A 108 -21.64 28.82 6.34
N PRO A 109 -20.39 29.14 5.99
CA PRO A 109 -19.76 28.54 4.81
C PRO A 109 -19.75 27.03 5.03
N GLU A 110 -20.62 26.32 4.30
CA GLU A 110 -20.80 24.89 4.39
C GLU A 110 -19.50 24.26 3.86
N THR A 111 -18.62 23.96 4.80
CA THR A 111 -17.26 23.53 4.56
C THR A 111 -17.28 22.02 4.59
N LEU A 112 -17.07 21.43 3.42
CA LEU A 112 -17.16 19.99 3.23
C LEU A 112 -15.80 19.34 3.50
N SER A 113 -15.84 18.09 3.91
CA SER A 113 -14.67 17.21 3.91
C SER A 113 -14.86 16.16 2.83
N VAL A 114 -13.93 16.11 1.88
CA VAL A 114 -13.99 15.23 0.71
C VAL A 114 -12.78 14.30 0.71
N GLU A 115 -13.04 13.02 0.50
CA GLU A 115 -12.02 11.98 0.34
C GLU A 115 -12.19 11.33 -1.05
N LEU A 116 -11.18 11.49 -1.91
CA LEU A 116 -11.16 10.91 -3.26
C LEU A 116 -10.09 9.82 -3.33
N THR A 117 -10.50 8.63 -3.75
CA THR A 117 -9.60 7.49 -3.96
C THR A 117 -9.48 7.20 -5.45
N ARG A 118 -8.26 7.32 -5.99
CA ARG A 118 -7.96 6.93 -7.38
C ARG A 118 -7.85 5.40 -7.52
N PRO A 119 -8.06 4.85 -8.73
CA PRO A 119 -7.85 3.42 -9.00
C PRO A 119 -6.41 2.93 -8.74
N ASP A 120 -5.42 3.83 -8.76
CA ASP A 120 -4.02 3.53 -8.43
C ASP A 120 -3.75 3.42 -6.91
N GLY A 121 -4.75 3.71 -6.08
CA GLY A 121 -4.69 3.69 -4.62
C GLY A 121 -4.24 5.00 -3.98
N THR A 122 -4.05 6.07 -4.75
CA THR A 122 -3.76 7.41 -4.22
C THR A 122 -5.02 7.98 -3.58
N VAL A 123 -4.90 8.49 -2.34
CA VAL A 123 -6.00 9.10 -1.59
C VAL A 123 -5.73 10.59 -1.43
N LEU A 124 -6.68 11.42 -1.88
CA LEU A 124 -6.69 12.86 -1.61
C LEU A 124 -7.77 13.16 -0.58
N LYS A 125 -7.35 13.71 0.55
CA LYS A 125 -8.24 14.14 1.63
C LYS A 125 -8.17 15.66 1.76
N VAL A 126 -9.29 16.33 1.52
CA VAL A 126 -9.41 17.78 1.64
C VAL A 126 -10.48 18.08 2.68
N SER A 127 -10.15 18.95 3.62
CA SER A 127 -11.07 19.44 4.63
C SER A 127 -11.31 20.93 4.41
N ALA A 128 -12.51 21.39 4.73
CA ALA A 128 -12.93 22.77 4.61
C ALA A 128 -12.91 23.33 3.17
N ILE A 129 -13.42 22.54 2.21
CA ILE A 129 -13.62 22.98 0.83
C ILE A 129 -15.06 23.47 0.63
N SER A 130 -15.24 24.53 -0.16
CA SER A 130 -16.58 24.98 -0.56
C SER A 130 -17.18 24.02 -1.58
N SER A 131 -18.50 23.84 -1.56
CA SER A 131 -19.21 22.97 -2.52
C SER A 131 -18.82 23.26 -3.99
N GLN A 132 -18.69 24.54 -4.36
CA GLN A 132 -18.28 24.96 -5.70
C GLN A 132 -16.87 24.50 -6.10
N ALA A 133 -15.96 24.34 -5.15
CA ALA A 133 -14.59 23.89 -5.42
C ALA A 133 -14.48 22.35 -5.49
N VAL A 134 -15.50 21.60 -5.05
CA VAL A 134 -15.50 20.13 -5.10
C VAL A 134 -15.56 19.61 -6.54
N ASP A 135 -16.42 20.17 -7.38
CA ASP A 135 -16.53 19.74 -8.79
C ASP A 135 -15.21 19.93 -9.55
N ALA A 136 -14.57 21.09 -9.35
CA ALA A 136 -13.25 21.37 -9.93
C ALA A 136 -12.18 20.39 -9.42
N LEU A 137 -12.26 19.98 -8.15
CA LEU A 137 -11.37 18.99 -7.55
C LEU A 137 -11.58 17.60 -8.17
N ILE A 138 -12.83 17.17 -8.34
CA ILE A 138 -13.19 15.89 -8.94
C ILE A 138 -12.69 15.83 -10.39
N THR A 139 -12.97 16.87 -11.20
CA THR A 139 -12.56 16.88 -12.62
C THR A 139 -11.03 16.83 -12.76
N ARG A 140 -10.28 17.53 -11.91
CA ARG A 140 -8.80 17.56 -12.00
C ARG A 140 -8.12 16.37 -11.37
N PHE A 141 -8.72 15.76 -10.36
CA PHE A 141 -8.09 14.69 -9.61
C PHE A 141 -8.45 13.30 -10.13
N ILE A 142 -9.63 13.09 -10.72
CA ILE A 142 -10.06 11.76 -11.20
C ILE A 142 -9.81 11.56 -12.70
N ALA A 143 -9.72 12.62 -13.50
CA ALA A 143 -9.40 12.55 -14.94
C ALA A 143 -7.98 12.04 -15.22
#